data_AF-A0A929I332-F1
#
_entry.id   AF-A0A929I332-F1
#
_cell.length_a   1.000
_cell.length_b   1.000
_cell.length_c   1.000
_cell.angle_alpha   90.00
_cell.angle_beta   90.00
_cell.angle_gamma   90.00
#
_symmetry.space_group_name_H-M   'P 1'
#
loop_
_entity.id
_entity.type
_entity.pdbx_description
1 polymer ?
#
loop_
_entity_poly.entity_id
_entity_poly.type
_entity_poly.pdbx_seq_one_letter_code
_entity_poly.pdbx_strand_id
1 'polypeptide(L)'
;MEHPYLFLVKLFEAIGLGHFAHAYPHVIYSWFVILLLIVFAVLATRKIEMIPTKAQNIFEIIISGMEEFMVDITGEEGRWFFPIIATIFIYVATCNLLGLVPGFYPPTASINTTASCAIPVFLFTHFIGIKY
;
A
#
# COMPACT_ATOMS: atom_id res chain seq x y z
N MET A 1 -3.30 25.47 17.49
CA MET A 1 -2.73 24.12 17.63
C MET A 1 -1.63 24.04 16.60
N GLU A 2 -0.37 23.95 17.02
CA GLU A 2 0.75 23.88 16.08
C GLU A 2 0.59 22.61 15.24
N HIS A 3 0.22 22.77 13.97
CA HIS A 3 0.11 21.63 13.07
C HIS A 3 1.50 21.00 12.95
N PRO A 4 1.68 19.69 13.20
CA PRO A 4 2.96 19.03 12.95
C PRO A 4 3.44 19.37 11.54
N TYR A 5 4.76 19.59 11.38
CA TYR A 5 5.34 20.03 10.11
C TYR A 5 5.23 18.90 9.06
N LEU A 6 4.12 18.89 8.33
CA LEU A 6 3.83 17.91 7.30
C LEU A 6 4.38 18.39 5.96
N PHE A 7 5.44 17.73 5.48
CA PHE A 7 6.16 18.14 4.26
C PHE A 7 5.24 18.27 3.04
N LEU A 8 4.37 17.29 2.80
CA LEU A 8 3.50 17.31 1.61
C LEU A 8 2.38 18.35 1.74
N VAL A 9 1.89 18.61 2.95
CA VAL A 9 0.88 19.65 3.17
C VAL A 9 1.48 21.02 2.89
N LYS A 10 2.71 21.27 3.35
CA LYS A 10 3.44 22.50 3.05
C LYS A 10 3.73 22.68 1.55
N LEU A 11 4.09 21.60 0.87
CA LEU A 11 4.25 21.61 -0.59
C LEU A 11 2.94 22.02 -1.29
N PHE A 12 1.80 21.47 -0.86
CA PHE A 12 0.49 21.81 -1.42
C PHE A 12 0.04 23.22 -1.04
N GLU A 13 0.42 23.72 0.14
CA GLU A 13 0.20 25.12 0.55
C GLU A 13 0.92 26.09 -0.40
N ALA A 14 2.18 25.79 -0.76
CA ALA A 14 2.99 26.63 -1.65
C ALA A 14 2.41 26.76 -3.08
N ILE A 15 1.67 25.75 -3.56
CA ILE A 15 1.01 25.76 -4.86
C ILE A 15 -0.45 26.29 -4.81
N GLY A 16 -0.89 26.83 -3.66
CA GLY A 16 -2.22 27.42 -3.49
C GLY A 16 -3.33 26.45 -3.08
N LEU A 17 -3.01 25.19 -2.79
CA LEU A 17 -3.96 24.14 -2.39
C LEU A 17 -3.96 23.87 -0.88
N GLY A 18 -3.47 24.82 -0.07
CA GLY A 18 -3.32 24.65 1.38
C GLY A 18 -4.61 24.25 2.10
N HIS A 19 -5.75 24.85 1.74
CA HIS A 19 -7.04 24.53 2.37
C HIS A 19 -7.41 23.04 2.22
N PHE A 20 -7.29 22.49 1.01
CA PHE A 20 -7.51 21.06 0.75
C PHE A 20 -6.50 20.19 1.49
N ALA A 21 -5.23 20.60 1.50
CA ALA A 21 -4.16 19.82 2.10
C ALA A 21 -4.26 19.70 3.62
N HIS A 22 -4.71 20.77 4.29
CA HIS A 22 -4.99 20.74 5.72
C HIS A 22 -6.28 19.98 6.05
N ALA A 23 -7.30 20.04 5.20
CA ALA A 23 -8.55 19.31 5.40
C ALA A 23 -8.41 17.80 5.17
N TYR A 24 -7.61 17.39 4.18
CA TYR A 24 -7.49 16.00 3.74
C TYR A 24 -6.03 15.53 3.62
N PRO A 25 -5.20 15.60 4.69
CA PRO A 25 -3.81 15.18 4.65
C PRO A 25 -3.68 13.69 4.28
N HIS A 26 -4.56 12.84 4.81
CA HIS A 26 -4.58 11.41 4.51
C HIS A 26 -4.72 11.10 3.01
N VAL A 27 -5.41 11.93 2.24
CA VAL A 27 -5.59 11.74 0.78
C VAL A 27 -4.29 12.05 0.04
N ILE A 28 -3.65 13.18 0.35
CA ILE A 28 -2.38 13.58 -0.29
C ILE A 28 -1.29 12.55 0.00
N TYR A 29 -1.17 12.13 1.26
CA TYR A 29 -0.19 11.11 1.63
C TYR A 29 -0.56 9.75 1.02
N SER A 30 -1.84 9.42 0.85
CA SER A 30 -2.25 8.20 0.13
C SER A 30 -1.82 8.23 -1.33
N TRP A 31 -2.04 9.33 -2.04
CA TRP A 31 -1.55 9.50 -3.42
C TRP A 31 -0.04 9.41 -3.52
N PHE A 32 0.68 9.98 -2.56
CA PHE A 32 2.13 9.85 -2.49
C PHE A 32 2.57 8.39 -2.33
N VAL A 33 1.95 7.63 -1.42
CA VAL A 33 2.23 6.19 -1.24
C VAL A 33 1.92 5.41 -2.52
N ILE A 34 0.78 5.67 -3.16
CA ILE A 34 0.39 5.01 -4.42
C ILE A 34 1.43 5.29 -5.50
N LEU A 35 1.83 6.54 -5.67
CA LEU A 35 2.86 6.94 -6.63
C LEU A 35 4.19 6.23 -6.34
N LEU A 36 4.61 6.22 -5.07
CA LEU A 36 5.84 5.57 -4.62
C LEU A 36 5.82 4.07 -4.96
N LEU A 37 4.71 3.38 -4.67
CA LEU A 37 4.55 1.95 -4.95
C LEU A 37 4.54 1.66 -6.45
N ILE A 38 3.86 2.49 -7.27
CA ILE A 38 3.86 2.35 -8.72
C ILE A 38 5.27 2.53 -9.28
N VAL A 39 5.98 3.58 -8.86
CA VAL A 39 7.37 3.83 -9.29
C VAL A 39 8.25 2.65 -8.90
N PHE A 40 8.14 2.16 -7.67
CA PHE A 40 8.91 1.05 -7.18
C PHE A 40 8.62 -0.24 -7.96
N ALA A 41 7.35 -0.56 -8.20
CA ALA A 41 6.94 -1.73 -8.99
C ALA A 41 7.46 -1.63 -10.43
N VAL A 42 7.36 -0.47 -11.07
CA VAL A 42 7.90 -0.25 -12.42
C VAL A 42 9.42 -0.40 -12.43
N LEU A 43 10.15 0.16 -11.46
CA LEU A 43 11.60 0.02 -11.40
C LEU A 43 12.02 -1.44 -11.14
N ALA A 44 11.31 -2.16 -10.27
CA ALA A 44 11.56 -3.57 -9.97
C ALA A 44 11.29 -4.48 -11.17
N THR A 45 10.26 -4.18 -11.97
CA THR A 45 9.86 -5.01 -13.11
C THR A 45 10.58 -4.70 -14.42
N ARG A 46 11.25 -3.53 -14.53
CA ARG A 46 11.92 -3.10 -15.77
C ARG A 46 13.16 -3.91 -16.15
N LYS A 47 13.79 -4.61 -15.22
CA LYS A 47 15.02 -5.38 -15.44
C LYS A 47 14.92 -6.77 -14.82
N ILE A 48 13.83 -7.48 -15.08
CA ILE A 48 13.70 -8.88 -14.69
C ILE A 48 14.61 -9.70 -15.62
N GLU A 49 15.69 -10.25 -15.06
CA GLU A 49 16.59 -11.16 -15.76
C GLU A 49 16.28 -12.61 -15.35
N MET A 50 16.48 -13.56 -16.27
CA MET A 50 16.31 -15.00 -15.98
C MET A 50 17.30 -15.50 -14.93
N ILE A 51 18.50 -14.90 -14.86
CA ILE A 51 19.44 -15.11 -13.76
C ILE A 51 19.26 -13.92 -12.81
N PRO A 52 18.63 -14.11 -11.64
CA PRO A 52 18.23 -12.99 -10.79
C PRO A 52 19.44 -12.25 -10.25
N THR A 53 19.40 -10.92 -10.32
CA THR A 53 20.36 -10.07 -9.62
C THR A 53 20.12 -10.14 -8.11
N LYS A 54 21.10 -9.75 -7.27
CA LYS A 54 20.97 -9.82 -5.80
C LYS A 54 19.72 -9.11 -5.26
N ALA A 55 19.33 -7.98 -5.85
CA ALA A 55 18.14 -7.24 -5.45
C ALA A 55 16.86 -7.97 -5.88
N GLN A 56 16.80 -8.47 -7.12
CA GLN A 56 15.69 -9.28 -7.63
C GLN A 56 15.45 -10.50 -6.75
N ASN A 57 16.51 -11.20 -6.33
CA ASN A 57 16.41 -12.37 -5.46
C ASN A 57 15.75 -12.06 -4.10
N ILE A 58 16.03 -10.89 -3.51
CA ILE A 58 15.39 -10.49 -2.24
C ILE A 58 13.89 -10.25 -2.47
N PHE A 59 13.51 -9.57 -3.55
CA PHE A 59 12.10 -9.32 -3.85
C PHE A 59 11.34 -10.60 -4.17
N GLU A 60 11.93 -11.50 -4.95
CA GLU A 60 11.34 -12.79 -5.27
C GLU A 60 11.08 -13.60 -4.01
N ILE A 61 12.05 -13.69 -3.08
CA ILE A 61 11.87 -14.40 -1.80
C ILE A 61 10.73 -13.78 -0.95
N ILE A 62 10.62 -12.45 -0.90
CA ILE A 62 9.55 -11.80 -0.14
C ILE A 62 8.19 -12.10 -0.77
N ILE A 63 8.06 -11.94 -2.10
CA ILE A 63 6.79 -12.13 -2.80
C ILE A 63 6.39 -13.61 -2.81
N SER A 64 7.32 -14.54 -3.06
CA SER A 64 7.04 -15.98 -3.02
C SER A 64 6.69 -16.42 -1.61
N GLY A 65 7.40 -15.93 -0.58
CA GLY A 65 7.07 -16.25 0.82
C GLY A 65 5.70 -15.72 1.23
N MET A 66 5.29 -14.54 0.75
CA MET A 66 3.93 -14.04 0.95
C MET A 66 2.87 -14.89 0.24
N GLU A 67 3.18 -15.37 -0.98
CA GLU A 67 2.30 -16.24 -1.76
C GLU A 67 2.11 -17.58 -1.07
N GLU A 68 3.21 -18.24 -0.69
CA GLU A 68 3.22 -19.51 0.03
C GLU A 68 2.45 -19.40 1.35
N PHE A 69 2.72 -18.38 2.16
CA PHE A 69 1.99 -18.14 3.41
C PHE A 69 0.49 -18.00 3.19
N MET A 70 0.07 -17.35 2.11
CA MET A 70 -1.33 -17.23 1.79
C MET A 70 -1.92 -18.57 1.36
N VAL A 71 -1.26 -19.27 0.44
CA VAL A 71 -1.70 -20.58 -0.06
C VAL A 71 -1.80 -21.60 1.07
N ASP A 72 -0.91 -21.56 2.06
CA ASP A 72 -0.97 -22.38 3.27
C ASP A 72 -2.26 -22.15 4.08
N ILE A 73 -2.80 -20.93 4.06
CA ILE A 73 -4.04 -20.56 4.78
C ILE A 73 -5.28 -20.86 3.93
N THR A 74 -5.25 -20.52 2.64
CA THR A 74 -6.43 -20.56 1.77
C THR A 74 -6.55 -21.83 0.95
N GLY A 75 -5.50 -22.65 0.88
CA GLY A 75 -5.33 -23.71 -0.10
C GLY A 75 -4.95 -23.17 -1.50
N GLU A 76 -4.51 -24.07 -2.37
CA GLU A 76 -4.16 -23.76 -3.78
C GLU A 76 -5.33 -23.18 -4.58
N GLU A 77 -6.56 -23.61 -4.27
CA GLU A 77 -7.80 -23.05 -4.82
C GLU A 77 -7.94 -21.54 -4.56
N GLY A 78 -7.28 -21.02 -3.50
CA GLY A 78 -7.28 -19.61 -3.12
C GLY A 78 -6.12 -18.81 -3.73
N ARG A 79 -5.16 -19.43 -4.42
CA ARG A 79 -3.94 -18.78 -4.92
C ARG A 79 -4.20 -17.56 -5.80
N TRP A 80 -5.28 -17.58 -6.59
CA TRP A 80 -5.69 -16.47 -7.44
C TRP A 80 -6.08 -15.20 -6.65
N PHE A 81 -6.34 -15.31 -5.35
CA PHE A 81 -6.64 -14.17 -4.47
C PHE A 81 -5.36 -13.45 -3.97
N PHE A 82 -4.18 -14.04 -4.20
CA PHE A 82 -2.89 -13.50 -3.81
C PHE A 82 -2.64 -12.04 -4.24
N PRO A 83 -2.87 -11.64 -5.50
CA PRO A 83 -2.57 -10.27 -5.92
C PRO A 83 -3.33 -9.21 -5.11
N ILE A 84 -4.57 -9.50 -4.69
CA ILE A 84 -5.39 -8.58 -3.89
C ILE A 84 -4.82 -8.45 -2.48
N ILE A 85 -4.57 -9.59 -1.81
CA ILE A 85 -4.01 -9.59 -0.46
C ILE A 85 -2.64 -8.92 -0.44
N ALA A 86 -1.76 -9.30 -1.38
CA ALA A 86 -0.41 -8.74 -1.48
C ALA A 86 -0.45 -7.22 -1.67
N THR A 87 -1.32 -6.71 -2.55
CA THR A 87 -1.47 -5.27 -2.78
C THR A 87 -1.88 -4.54 -1.51
N ILE A 88 -2.90 -5.03 -0.80
CA ILE A 88 -3.39 -4.40 0.42
C ILE A 88 -2.34 -4.46 1.52
N PHE A 89 -1.68 -5.60 1.68
CA PHE A 89 -0.60 -5.78 2.64
C PHE A 89 0.53 -4.79 2.40
N ILE A 90 1.07 -4.73 1.17
CA ILE A 90 2.17 -3.84 0.80
C ILE A 90 1.76 -2.37 0.99
N TYR A 91 0.53 -2.00 0.59
CA TYR A 91 0.02 -0.65 0.76
C TYR A 91 -0.07 -0.25 2.24
N VAL A 92 -0.71 -1.07 3.06
CA VAL A 92 -0.88 -0.79 4.50
C VAL A 92 0.46 -0.79 5.23
N ALA A 93 1.34 -1.75 4.94
CA ALA A 93 2.68 -1.80 5.49
C ALA A 93 3.47 -0.53 5.15
N THR A 94 3.44 -0.10 3.89
CA THR A 94 4.11 1.13 3.45
C THR A 94 3.53 2.37 4.13
N CYS A 95 2.20 2.47 4.27
CA CYS A 95 1.56 3.56 5.00
C CYS A 95 2.03 3.63 6.45
N ASN A 96 2.11 2.49 7.13
CA ASN A 96 2.52 2.42 8.54
C ASN A 96 4.01 2.74 8.71
N LEU A 97 4.87 2.23 7.82
CA LEU A 97 6.30 2.55 7.81
C LEU A 97 6.54 4.04 7.51
N LEU A 98 5.73 4.64 6.63
CA LEU A 98 5.80 6.08 6.35
C LEU A 98 5.51 6.92 7.60
N GLY A 99 4.62 6.46 8.48
CA GLY A 99 4.32 7.11 9.75
C GLY A 99 5.48 7.16 10.75
N LEU A 100 6.52 6.32 10.56
CA LEU A 100 7.74 6.38 11.37
C LEU A 100 8.69 7.48 10.91
N VAL A 101 8.52 8.02 9.71
CA VAL A 101 9.36 9.08 9.17
C VAL A 101 8.91 10.43 9.72
N PRO A 102 9.77 11.19 10.42
CA PRO A 102 9.41 12.50 10.94
C PRO A 102 8.93 13.44 9.83
N GLY A 103 7.82 14.14 10.07
CA GLY A 103 7.20 15.06 9.11
C GLY A 103 6.33 14.41 8.03
N PHE A 104 6.10 13.10 8.12
CA PHE A 104 5.12 12.40 7.31
C PHE A 104 3.86 12.02 8.10
N TYR A 105 2.75 11.92 7.39
CA TYR A 105 1.46 11.52 7.96
C TYR A 105 1.05 10.16 7.36
N PRO A 106 0.83 9.12 8.17
CA PRO A 106 0.41 7.82 7.66
C PRO A 106 -1.04 7.91 7.16
N PRO A 107 -1.35 7.54 5.91
CA PRO A 107 -2.73 7.54 5.40
C PRO A 107 -3.69 6.69 6.26
N THR A 108 -3.17 5.63 6.88
CA THR A 108 -3.88 4.69 7.77
C THR A 108 -4.33 5.30 9.10
N ALA A 109 -3.91 6.53 9.44
CA ALA A 109 -4.44 7.26 10.59
C ALA A 109 -5.89 7.75 10.37
N SER A 110 -6.38 7.77 9.13
CA SER A 110 -7.78 8.06 8.81
C SER A 110 -8.59 6.77 8.70
N ILE A 111 -9.74 6.72 9.38
CA ILE A 111 -10.70 5.62 9.25
C ILE A 111 -11.19 5.44 7.82
N ASN A 112 -11.25 6.52 7.04
CA ASN A 112 -11.67 6.44 5.64
C ASN A 112 -10.70 5.59 4.82
N THR A 113 -9.39 5.70 5.08
CA THR A 113 -8.36 4.92 4.39
C THR A 113 -8.46 3.45 4.76
N THR A 114 -8.58 3.14 6.05
CA THR A 114 -8.66 1.75 6.52
C THR A 114 -9.96 1.09 6.09
N ALA A 115 -11.09 1.80 6.16
CA ALA A 115 -12.38 1.35 5.65
C ALA A 115 -12.34 1.10 4.13
N SER A 116 -11.67 1.97 3.37
CA SER A 116 -11.53 1.80 1.91
C SER A 116 -10.77 0.52 1.55
N CYS A 117 -9.80 0.09 2.36
CA CYS A 117 -9.14 -1.21 2.18
C CYS A 117 -10.00 -2.37 2.68
N ALA A 118 -10.71 -2.20 3.79
CA ALA A 118 -11.47 -3.27 4.43
C ALA A 118 -12.75 -3.66 3.67
N ILE A 119 -13.49 -2.67 3.14
CA ILE A 119 -14.79 -2.91 2.49
C ILE A 119 -14.66 -3.85 1.27
N PRO A 120 -13.74 -3.62 0.31
CA PRO A 120 -13.57 -4.52 -0.83
C PRO A 120 -13.22 -5.95 -0.39
N VAL A 121 -12.31 -6.11 0.58
CA VAL A 121 -11.93 -7.43 1.10
C VAL A 121 -13.12 -8.12 1.74
N PHE A 122 -13.85 -7.41 2.60
CA PHE A 122 -15.03 -7.94 3.28
C PHE A 122 -16.08 -8.43 2.28
N LEU A 123 -16.43 -7.59 1.29
CA LEU A 123 -17.43 -7.96 0.28
C LEU A 123 -16.95 -9.15 -0.55
N PHE A 124 -15.67 -9.17 -0.91
CA PHE A 124 -15.09 -10.21 -1.73
C PHE A 124 -15.06 -11.57 -1.04
N THR A 125 -14.64 -11.60 0.23
CA THR A 125 -14.60 -12.85 1.01
C THR A 125 -16.00 -13.39 1.25
N HIS A 126 -16.99 -12.53 1.52
CA HIS A 126 -18.38 -12.96 1.66
C HIS A 126 -18.97 -13.46 0.35
N PHE A 127 -18.66 -12.81 -0.78
CA PHE A 127 -19.09 -13.29 -2.09
C PHE A 127 -18.54 -14.69 -2.38
N ILE A 128 -17.25 -14.93 -2.12
CA ILE A 128 -16.63 -16.25 -2.28
C ILE A 128 -17.32 -17.27 -1.37
N GLY A 129 -17.50 -16.96 -0.08
CA GLY A 129 -18.11 -17.87 0.88
C GLY A 129 -19.60 -18.14 0.67
N ILE A 130 -20.28 -17.37 -0.19
CA ILE A 130 -21.66 -17.67 -0.65
C ILE A 130 -21.64 -18.52 -1.92
N LYS A 131 -20.67 -18.27 -2.82
CA LYS A 131 -20.58 -18.94 -4.11
C LYS A 131 -20.07 -20.39 -4.00
N TYR A 132 -19.19 -20.64 -3.04
CA TYR A 132 -18.57 -21.94 -2.77
C TYR A 132 -18.96 -22.42 -1.37
#